data_AF-A0A5J4Y4E6-F1
#
_entry.id   AF-A0A5J4Y4E6-F1
#
_cell.length_a   1.000
_cell.length_b   1.000
_cell.length_c   1.000
_cell.angle_alpha   90.00
_cell.angle_beta   90.00
_cell.angle_gamma   90.00
#
_symmetry.space_group_name_H-M   'P 1'
#
loop_
_entity.id
_entity.type
_entity.pdbx_description
1 polymer ?
#
loop_
_entity_poly.entity_id
_entity_poly.type
_entity_poly.pdbx_seq_one_letter_code
_entity_poly.pdbx_strand_id
1 'polypeptide(L)'
;MELYTGMHCTLPSSHKLAQTPPTGQPLQPWNISNPTLRATTAGSVHALHYDMGVNTLLVMLQGRKAVTLIPPEQIDYLYPFPLGHIFARRAQVDLEHPDYVKYPLSRLVRPRKFVMHPGDMLFFSAGTPHSTVSLTDVISLTFRMVQ
;
A
#
# COMPACT_ATOMS: atom_id res chain seq x y z
N MET A 1 -30.36 31.51 -26.45
CA MET A 1 -28.96 31.25 -26.83
C MET A 1 -28.19 31.08 -25.54
N GLU A 2 -28.31 29.94 -24.86
CA GLU A 2 -27.62 28.66 -25.17
C GLU A 2 -26.09 28.82 -25.09
N LEU A 3 -25.45 28.37 -23.99
CA LEU A 3 -25.07 26.98 -23.61
C LEU A 3 -23.64 26.68 -24.09
N TYR A 4 -22.72 26.53 -23.13
CA TYR A 4 -21.74 25.44 -23.19
C TYR A 4 -21.52 24.89 -21.78
N THR A 5 -22.33 23.88 -21.52
CA THR A 5 -22.28 22.90 -20.44
C THR A 5 -21.01 22.05 -20.50
N GLY A 6 -20.49 21.70 -19.32
CA GLY A 6 -20.14 20.31 -19.02
C GLY A 6 -18.69 19.88 -19.24
N MET A 7 -17.92 19.87 -18.15
CA MET A 7 -17.06 18.73 -17.83
C MET A 7 -16.96 18.60 -16.31
N HIS A 8 -18.03 18.09 -15.71
CA HIS A 8 -17.97 17.49 -14.39
C HIS A 8 -17.14 16.21 -14.50
N CYS A 9 -15.91 16.25 -14.00
CA CYS A 9 -15.16 15.03 -13.74
C CYS A 9 -15.77 14.37 -12.49
N THR A 10 -16.79 13.52 -12.70
CA THR A 10 -17.31 12.64 -11.65
C THR A 10 -16.31 11.51 -11.45
N LEU A 11 -15.44 11.65 -10.45
CA LEU A 11 -14.68 10.52 -9.91
C LEU A 11 -15.67 9.45 -9.43
N PRO A 12 -15.50 8.17 -9.79
CA PRO A 12 -16.27 7.11 -9.14
C PRO A 12 -15.90 7.08 -7.66
N SER A 13 -16.88 7.39 -6.81
CA SER A 13 -16.81 7.45 -5.36
C SER A 13 -16.78 6.06 -4.72
N SER A 14 -15.83 5.19 -5.10
CA SER A 14 -15.75 3.83 -4.54
C SER A 14 -14.68 3.66 -3.45
N HIS A 15 -13.85 4.67 -3.19
CA HIS A 15 -13.08 4.70 -1.95
C HIS A 15 -14.00 5.22 -0.84
N LYS A 16 -14.64 4.29 -0.11
CA LYS A 16 -15.13 4.60 1.24
C LYS A 16 -13.90 5.01 2.05
N LEU A 17 -13.61 6.31 2.10
CA LEU A 17 -12.86 6.89 3.21
C LEU A 17 -13.52 6.35 4.48
N ALA A 18 -12.72 5.83 5.41
CA ALA A 18 -13.23 5.38 6.70
C ALA A 18 -14.07 6.53 7.27
N GLN A 19 -15.39 6.34 7.29
CA GLN A 19 -16.31 7.35 7.77
C GLN A 19 -15.97 7.55 9.25
N THR A 20 -15.63 8.77 9.64
CA THR A 20 -15.51 9.11 11.05
C THR A 20 -16.83 8.72 11.71
N PRO A 21 -16.85 7.83 12.72
CA PRO A 21 -18.09 7.42 13.33
C PRO A 21 -18.85 8.64 13.84
N PRO A 22 -20.19 8.64 13.77
CA PRO A 22 -20.99 9.74 14.29
C PRO A 22 -20.59 10.04 15.73
N THR A 23 -20.47 11.33 16.07
CA THR A 23 -20.07 11.80 17.40
C THR A 23 -20.89 11.09 18.48
N GLY A 24 -20.22 10.36 19.38
CA GLY A 24 -20.85 9.66 20.51
C GLY A 24 -20.99 8.14 20.39
N GLN A 25 -20.63 7.54 19.24
CA GLN A 25 -20.50 6.07 19.16
C GLN A 25 -19.11 5.62 19.66
N PRO A 26 -19.02 4.60 20.53
CA PRO A 26 -17.73 4.03 20.92
C PRO A 26 -17.02 3.47 19.68
N LEU A 27 -15.72 3.75 19.57
CA LEU A 27 -14.89 3.16 18.52
C LEU A 27 -14.95 1.64 18.66
N GLN A 28 -15.34 0.95 17.58
CA GLN A 28 -15.27 -0.51 17.54
C GLN A 28 -13.81 -0.95 17.69
N PRO A 29 -13.50 -1.94 18.54
CA PRO A 29 -12.15 -2.43 18.70
C PRO A 29 -11.69 -3.10 17.40
N TRP A 30 -10.41 -2.91 17.06
CA TRP A 30 -9.80 -3.62 15.94
C TRP A 30 -9.72 -5.11 16.25
N ASN A 31 -10.14 -5.94 15.31
CA ASN A 31 -9.84 -7.36 15.35
C ASN A 31 -8.42 -7.56 14.81
N ILE A 32 -7.49 -7.88 15.72
CA ILE A 32 -6.08 -8.08 15.43
C ILE A 32 -5.83 -9.57 15.24
N SER A 33 -5.41 -9.94 14.04
CA SER A 33 -5.01 -11.32 13.73
C SER A 33 -3.73 -11.73 14.47
N ASN A 34 -3.50 -13.05 14.58
CA ASN A 34 -2.25 -13.58 15.10
C ASN A 34 -1.05 -12.98 14.34
N PRO A 35 -0.02 -12.49 15.05
CA PRO A 35 1.14 -11.89 14.40
C PRO A 35 1.87 -12.92 13.56
N THR A 36 2.28 -12.50 12.36
CA THR A 36 3.16 -13.31 11.50
C THR A 36 4.60 -12.93 11.78
N LEU A 37 5.40 -13.89 12.25
CA LEU A 37 6.86 -13.76 12.30
C LEU A 37 7.45 -13.99 10.90
N ARG A 38 8.34 -13.10 10.48
CA ARG A 38 9.10 -13.23 9.23
C ARG A 38 10.58 -13.14 9.51
N ALA A 39 11.31 -14.17 9.12
CA ALA A 39 12.76 -14.20 9.05
C ALA A 39 13.18 -14.20 7.58
N THR A 40 14.02 -13.26 7.18
CA THR A 40 14.50 -13.12 5.79
C THR A 40 15.98 -12.80 5.76
N THR A 41 16.69 -13.29 4.76
CA THR A 41 18.10 -12.95 4.55
C THR A 41 18.26 -11.59 3.88
N ALA A 42 19.47 -11.02 3.97
CA ALA A 42 19.85 -9.85 3.19
C ALA A 42 19.57 -10.04 1.68
N GLY A 43 19.04 -9.00 1.04
CA GLY A 43 18.63 -9.01 -0.36
C GLY A 43 17.23 -9.58 -0.63
N SER A 44 16.53 -10.13 0.38
CA SER A 44 15.16 -10.61 0.20
C SER A 44 14.20 -9.46 -0.19
N VAL A 45 13.43 -9.66 -1.25
CA VAL A 45 12.49 -8.67 -1.80
C VAL A 45 11.06 -9.15 -1.64
N HIS A 46 10.21 -8.32 -1.03
CA HIS A 46 8.77 -8.40 -1.18
C HIS A 46 8.35 -7.36 -2.21
N ALA A 47 8.09 -7.83 -3.43
CA ALA A 47 7.74 -6.99 -4.56
C ALA A 47 6.49 -6.14 -4.30
N LEU A 48 6.37 -5.04 -5.05
CA LEU A 48 5.28 -4.09 -4.93
C LEU A 48 3.90 -4.76 -5.09
N HIS A 49 3.08 -4.66 -4.05
CA HIS A 49 1.71 -5.17 -4.02
C HIS A 49 0.86 -4.36 -3.04
N TYR A 50 -0.44 -4.60 -3.01
CA TYR A 50 -1.34 -4.03 -2.01
C TYR A 50 -2.29 -5.09 -1.45
N ASP A 51 -2.58 -4.98 -0.15
CA ASP A 51 -3.49 -5.88 0.54
C ASP A 51 -4.87 -5.21 0.68
N MET A 52 -5.93 -5.88 0.24
CA MET A 52 -7.30 -5.36 0.32
C MET A 52 -7.95 -5.75 1.65
N GLY A 53 -8.65 -4.79 2.27
CA GLY A 53 -9.50 -5.03 3.44
C GLY A 53 -8.77 -5.29 4.76
N VAL A 54 -7.45 -5.13 4.82
CA VAL A 54 -6.65 -5.32 6.04
C VAL A 54 -5.65 -4.20 6.23
N ASN A 55 -5.64 -3.59 7.42
CA ASN A 55 -4.59 -2.67 7.84
C ASN A 55 -3.39 -3.45 8.35
N THR A 56 -2.19 -2.90 8.21
CA THR A 56 -0.96 -3.59 8.56
C THR A 56 -0.12 -2.77 9.54
N LEU A 57 0.37 -3.43 10.58
CA LEU A 57 1.42 -2.93 11.47
C LEU A 57 2.64 -3.83 11.35
N LEU A 58 3.73 -3.29 10.80
CA LEU A 58 5.02 -3.95 10.69
C LEU A 58 5.92 -3.49 11.84
N VAL A 59 6.49 -4.43 12.58
CA VAL A 59 7.39 -4.18 13.70
C VAL A 59 8.72 -4.85 13.45
N MET A 60 9.81 -4.09 13.53
CA MET A 60 11.16 -4.60 13.34
C MET A 60 11.75 -5.11 14.67
N LEU A 61 12.17 -6.37 14.70
CA LEU A 61 12.83 -6.98 15.86
C LEU A 61 14.35 -7.03 15.69
N GLN A 62 14.82 -7.33 14.48
CA GLN A 62 16.24 -7.40 14.15
C GLN A 62 16.47 -6.98 12.70
N GLY A 63 17.65 -6.43 12.43
CA GLY A 63 18.09 -6.07 11.09
C GLY A 63 17.51 -4.76 10.57
N ARG A 64 17.72 -4.50 9.28
CA ARG A 64 17.28 -3.28 8.60
C ARG A 64 16.46 -3.61 7.37
N LYS A 65 15.32 -2.95 7.22
CA LYS A 65 14.41 -3.17 6.08
C LYS A 65 14.11 -1.84 5.40
N ALA A 66 14.46 -1.75 4.13
CA ALA A 66 13.99 -0.66 3.28
C ALA A 66 12.53 -0.92 2.91
N VAL A 67 11.68 0.07 3.08
CA VAL A 67 10.26 0.01 2.74
C VAL A 67 9.93 1.15 1.80
N THR A 68 9.16 0.84 0.77
CA THR A 68 8.56 1.82 -0.12
C THR A 68 7.05 1.75 0.05
N LEU A 69 6.40 2.88 0.33
CA LEU A 69 4.95 3.04 0.34
C LEU A 69 4.54 4.00 -0.77
N ILE A 70 3.43 3.71 -1.44
CA ILE A 70 2.84 4.61 -2.43
C ILE A 70 1.50 5.07 -1.85
N PRO A 71 1.17 6.38 -1.89
CA PRO A 71 -0.14 6.84 -1.45
C PRO A 71 -1.27 6.09 -2.19
N PRO A 72 -2.30 5.57 -1.50
CA PRO A 72 -3.37 4.79 -2.12
C PRO A 72 -4.08 5.51 -3.27
N GLU A 73 -4.12 6.84 -3.23
CA GLU A 73 -4.77 7.69 -4.25
C GLU A 73 -4.01 7.65 -5.60
N GLN A 74 -2.79 7.10 -5.62
CA GLN A 74 -1.96 6.96 -6.81
C GLN A 74 -2.00 5.54 -7.41
N ILE A 75 -2.89 4.67 -6.92
CA ILE A 75 -3.00 3.27 -7.36
C ILE A 75 -3.15 3.15 -8.88
N ASP A 76 -3.93 4.03 -9.51
CA ASP A 76 -4.18 3.99 -10.95
C ASP A 76 -2.92 4.29 -11.77
N TYR A 77 -1.98 5.06 -11.22
CA TYR A 77 -0.70 5.35 -11.88
C TYR A 77 0.24 4.15 -11.91
N LEU A 78 -0.08 3.09 -11.14
CA LEU A 78 0.66 1.83 -11.10
C LEU A 78 0.13 0.80 -12.11
N TYR A 79 -0.97 1.11 -12.80
CA TYR A 79 -1.61 0.21 -13.77
C TYR A 79 -1.82 -1.19 -13.15
N PRO A 80 -2.63 -1.32 -12.09
CA PRO A 80 -2.80 -2.61 -11.42
C PRO A 80 -3.33 -3.66 -12.39
N PHE A 81 -2.97 -4.92 -12.18
CA PHE A 81 -3.58 -6.01 -12.94
C PHE A 81 -5.08 -6.10 -12.65
N PRO A 82 -5.92 -6.41 -13.66
CA PRO A 82 -7.35 -6.61 -13.47
C PRO A 82 -7.67 -7.65 -12.40
N LEU A 83 -8.82 -7.51 -11.75
CA LEU A 83 -9.34 -8.52 -10.84
C LEU A 83 -9.52 -9.85 -11.59
N GLY A 84 -9.10 -10.96 -10.98
CA GLY A 84 -9.11 -12.30 -11.61
C GLY A 84 -7.82 -12.65 -12.36
N HIS A 85 -6.92 -11.70 -12.61
CA HIS A 85 -5.60 -12.00 -13.15
C HIS A 85 -4.71 -12.68 -12.09
N ILE A 86 -3.77 -13.55 -12.51
CA ILE A 86 -2.84 -14.24 -11.60
C ILE A 86 -1.94 -13.29 -10.79
N PHE A 87 -1.70 -12.10 -11.33
CA PHE A 87 -0.96 -11.01 -10.69
C PHE A 87 -1.87 -9.90 -10.16
N ALA A 88 -3.16 -10.17 -9.97
CA ALA A 88 -4.06 -9.23 -9.30
C ALA A 88 -3.41 -8.72 -8.00
N ARG A 89 -3.64 -7.43 -7.71
CA ARG A 89 -3.03 -6.70 -6.59
C ARG A 89 -1.54 -6.34 -6.73
N ARG A 90 -0.98 -6.45 -7.93
CA ARG A 90 0.36 -5.96 -8.27
C ARG A 90 0.28 -4.90 -9.35
N ALA A 91 1.32 -4.07 -9.42
CA ALA A 91 1.51 -3.11 -10.49
C ALA A 91 1.95 -3.83 -11.77
N GLN A 92 1.50 -3.36 -12.93
CA GLN A 92 2.06 -3.78 -14.22
C GLN A 92 3.37 -3.05 -14.54
N VAL A 93 3.53 -1.85 -14.00
CA VAL A 93 4.72 -1.03 -14.22
C VAL A 93 5.85 -1.48 -13.28
N ASP A 94 7.05 -1.63 -13.84
CA ASP A 94 8.29 -1.67 -13.07
C ASP A 94 8.67 -0.24 -12.67
N LEU A 95 8.68 0.07 -11.38
CA LEU A 95 9.02 1.42 -10.89
C LEU A 95 10.52 1.71 -10.91
N GLU A 96 11.37 0.71 -11.06
CA GLU A 96 12.82 0.91 -11.21
C GLU A 96 13.17 1.24 -12.66
N HIS A 97 12.49 0.60 -13.62
CA HIS A 97 12.68 0.82 -15.06
C HIS A 97 11.34 1.01 -15.80
N PRO A 98 10.61 2.10 -15.54
CA PRO A 98 9.28 2.31 -16.10
C PRO A 98 9.31 2.57 -17.61
N ASP A 99 8.57 1.76 -18.37
CA ASP A 99 8.25 2.05 -19.77
C ASP A 99 7.17 3.14 -19.82
N TYR A 100 7.60 4.39 -20.01
CA TYR A 100 6.69 5.52 -20.06
C TYR A 100 5.93 5.68 -21.38
N VAL A 101 6.26 4.91 -22.41
CA VAL A 101 5.46 4.85 -23.64
C VAL A 101 4.21 4.02 -23.35
N LYS A 102 4.37 2.88 -22.68
CA LYS A 102 3.28 1.99 -22.31
C LYS A 102 2.51 2.45 -21.06
N TYR A 103 3.19 3.03 -20.08
CA TYR A 103 2.65 3.41 -18.77
C TYR A 103 2.91 4.89 -18.45
N PRO A 104 2.38 5.84 -19.24
CA PRO A 104 2.74 7.27 -19.13
C PRO A 104 2.43 7.91 -17.78
N LEU A 105 1.37 7.48 -17.09
CA LEU A 105 0.97 8.03 -15.78
C LEU A 105 1.93 7.64 -14.65
N SER A 106 2.77 6.62 -14.85
CA SER A 106 3.74 6.20 -13.84
C SER A 106 4.75 7.29 -13.48
N ARG A 107 4.95 8.29 -14.36
CA ARG A 107 5.72 9.52 -14.08
C ARG A 107 5.18 10.33 -12.90
N LEU A 108 3.91 10.17 -12.57
CA LEU A 108 3.22 10.89 -11.50
C LEU A 108 3.34 10.19 -10.14
N VAL A 109 3.83 8.95 -10.11
CA VAL A 109 3.99 8.19 -8.87
C VAL A 109 5.01 8.91 -7.97
N ARG A 110 4.67 9.05 -6.68
CA ARG A 110 5.51 9.65 -5.65
C ARG A 110 5.68 8.67 -4.48
N PRO A 111 6.62 7.71 -4.59
CA PRO A 111 6.87 6.74 -3.53
C PRO A 111 7.51 7.41 -2.31
N ARG A 112 7.07 7.02 -1.12
CA ARG A 112 7.71 7.36 0.17
C ARG A 112 8.61 6.21 0.57
N LYS A 113 9.91 6.49 0.70
CA LYS A 113 10.93 5.49 1.04
C LYS A 113 11.51 5.76 2.42
N PHE A 114 11.73 4.72 3.19
CA PHE A 114 12.35 4.79 4.51
C PHE A 114 13.04 3.48 4.86
N VAL A 115 13.97 3.54 5.81
CA VAL A 115 14.67 2.36 6.34
C VAL A 115 14.26 2.16 7.78
N MET A 116 13.64 1.02 8.06
CA MET A 116 13.25 0.62 9.41
C MET A 116 14.41 -0.11 10.09
N HIS A 117 14.61 0.19 11.37
CA HIS A 117 15.61 -0.37 12.28
C HIS A 117 14.91 -1.16 13.41
N PRO A 118 15.64 -1.97 14.20
CA PRO A 118 15.05 -2.68 15.34
C PRO A 118 14.38 -1.70 16.32
N GLY A 119 13.15 -1.99 16.72
CA GLY A 119 12.31 -1.12 17.54
C GLY A 119 11.35 -0.23 16.74
N ASP A 120 11.59 -0.02 15.43
CA ASP A 120 10.69 0.76 14.59
C ASP A 120 9.38 0.02 14.32
N MET A 121 8.31 0.81 14.25
CA MET A 121 6.96 0.36 13.92
C MET A 121 6.42 1.18 12.75
N LEU A 122 5.84 0.51 11.77
CA LEU A 122 5.21 1.14 10.63
C LEU A 122 3.77 0.67 10.49
N PHE A 123 2.84 1.61 10.55
CA PHE A 123 1.45 1.40 10.23
C PHE A 123 1.13 1.90 8.81
N PHE A 124 0.33 1.13 8.07
CA PHE A 124 -0.29 1.58 6.83
C PHE A 124 -1.66 0.93 6.63
N SER A 125 -2.56 1.68 5.99
CA SER A 125 -3.95 1.27 5.78
C SER A 125 -4.08 0.26 4.64
N ALA A 126 -5.20 -0.47 4.65
CA ALA A 126 -5.63 -1.34 3.59
C ALA A 126 -5.61 -0.62 2.23
N GLY A 127 -5.16 -1.33 1.20
CA GLY A 127 -5.03 -0.81 -0.16
C GLY A 127 -3.75 -0.01 -0.43
N THR A 128 -2.92 0.28 0.59
CA THR A 128 -1.64 0.99 0.38
C THR A 128 -0.65 0.10 -0.38
N PRO A 129 -0.22 0.48 -1.61
CA PRO A 129 0.81 -0.26 -2.30
C PRO A 129 2.15 -0.11 -1.60
N HIS A 130 2.83 -1.25 -1.41
CA HIS A 130 4.06 -1.30 -0.65
C HIS A 130 5.01 -2.38 -1.16
N SER A 131 6.30 -2.12 -1.03
CA SER A 131 7.38 -3.09 -1.26
C SER A 131 8.40 -3.01 -0.14
N THR A 132 9.13 -4.10 0.08
CA THR A 132 10.21 -4.13 1.07
C THR A 132 11.43 -4.85 0.55
N VAL A 133 12.61 -4.39 0.96
CA VAL A 133 13.89 -5.04 0.71
C VAL A 133 14.62 -5.18 2.04
N SER A 134 15.02 -6.40 2.39
CA SER A 134 15.84 -6.65 3.57
C SER A 134 17.29 -6.24 3.28
N LEU A 135 17.78 -5.18 3.95
CA LEU A 135 19.14 -4.66 3.78
C LEU A 135 20.18 -5.49 4.54
N THR A 136 19.73 -6.22 5.56
CA THR A 136 20.49 -7.20 6.33
C THR A 136 19.62 -8.44 6.52
N ASP A 137 20.09 -9.44 7.26
CA ASP A 137 19.20 -10.45 7.82
C ASP A 137 18.21 -9.77 8.78
N VAL A 138 16.93 -10.11 8.65
CA VAL A 138 15.82 -9.43 9.33
C VAL A 138 14.93 -10.43 10.03
N ILE A 139 14.54 -10.07 11.25
CA ILE A 139 13.40 -10.66 11.96
C ILE A 139 12.37 -9.55 12.19
N SER A 140 11.12 -9.78 11.78
CA SER A 140 10.03 -8.81 11.95
C SER A 140 8.71 -9.49 12.29
N LEU A 141 7.84 -8.78 13.00
CA LEU A 141 6.46 -9.16 13.23
C LEU A 141 5.53 -8.33 12.35
N THR A 142 4.48 -8.94 11.84
CA THR A 142 3.43 -8.24 11.10
C THR A 142 2.07 -8.59 11.69
N PHE A 143 1.34 -7.57 12.12
CA PHE A 143 -0.04 -7.68 12.58
C PHE A 143 -0.96 -7.22 11.45
N ARG A 144 -1.99 -8.01 11.14
CA ARG A 144 -3.08 -7.56 10.26
C ARG A 144 -4.31 -7.28 11.10
N MET A 145 -4.97 -6.17 10.78
CA MET A 145 -6.07 -5.63 11.57
C MET A 145 -7.25 -5.33 10.66
N VAL A 146 -8.44 -5.70 11.10
CA VAL A 146 -9.71 -5.33 10.47
C VAL A 146 -10.60 -4.61 11.48
N GLN A 147 -11.43 -3.70 10.99
CA GLN A 147 -12.40 -2.94 11.79
C GLN A 147 -13.81 -3.33 11.37
#